data_AF-A0A9E3RU62-F1
#
_entry.id   AF-A0A9E3RU62-F1
#
_cell.length_a   1.000
_cell.length_b   1.000
_cell.length_c   1.000
_cell.angle_alpha   90.00
_cell.angle_beta   90.00
_cell.angle_gamma   90.00
#
_symmetry.space_group_name_H-M   'P 1'
#
loop_
_entity.id
_entity.type
_entity.pdbx_description
1 polymer ?
#
loop_
_entity_poly.entity_id
_entity_poly.type
_entity_poly.pdbx_seq_one_letter_code
_entity_poly.pdbx_strand_id
1 'polypeptide(L)'
;MKKAAIAILVPVVAFSTMYFAQTRIDAMRSHEFDEQLLYLPNQDLLQHCTAGMNSVVADLLWLRCIQYTSQQFRGDFKFTWLDQMCRTITQLDPYFVAVYQWGGVFLAMLKHDNDASVELLKSGIPQNPTRWELPFEIARTYVLNRHDNVRGARYLAIAAATGNPPPFVVDWAKNLQKQHGLYDVERGMWQDILSTSGDKNMRTVAERKLQELSLRETCDVLNKLADEYQKKTGKRPASIEEFESAGLVRGIGNDPLGGHFFVDSRGVVQNTSVLDSMKEERLQILRGWVSSFRERTGRWPKTLEELVDGKHLHALPTHPFEGKSWEYDPATGDVK
;
A
#
# COMPACT_ATOMS: atom_id res chain seq x y z
N MET A 1 21.97 -66.86 -23.65
CA MET A 1 22.18 -66.55 -22.22
C MET A 1 23.10 -65.35 -21.98
N LYS A 2 24.32 -65.29 -22.54
CA LYS A 2 25.27 -64.17 -22.30
C LYS A 2 24.73 -62.77 -22.66
N LYS A 3 23.99 -62.62 -23.77
CA LYS A 3 23.41 -61.33 -24.19
C LYS A 3 22.31 -60.82 -23.27
N ALA A 4 21.50 -61.71 -22.70
CA ALA A 4 20.44 -61.35 -21.75
C ALA A 4 21.02 -60.93 -20.38
N ALA A 5 22.08 -61.60 -19.93
CA ALA A 5 22.79 -61.21 -18.71
C ALA A 5 23.46 -59.83 -18.85
N ILE A 6 24.07 -59.53 -20.01
CA ILE A 6 24.67 -58.22 -20.28
C ILE A 6 23.59 -57.12 -20.34
N ALA A 7 22.42 -57.40 -20.93
CA ALA A 7 21.32 -56.43 -21.01
C ALA A 7 20.75 -56.02 -19.65
N ILE A 8 20.84 -56.88 -18.63
CA ILE A 8 20.37 -56.59 -17.27
C ILE A 8 21.50 -55.94 -16.42
N LEU A 9 22.76 -56.31 -16.67
CA LEU A 9 23.89 -55.79 -15.92
C LEU A 9 24.10 -54.28 -16.15
N VAL A 10 23.93 -53.81 -17.38
CA VAL A 10 24.12 -52.40 -17.77
C VAL A 10 23.21 -51.44 -16.99
N PRO A 11 21.88 -51.61 -16.93
CA PRO A 11 21.03 -50.72 -16.16
C PRO A 11 21.30 -50.82 -14.66
N VAL A 12 21.60 -52.00 -14.11
CA VAL A 12 21.91 -52.15 -12.69
C VAL A 12 23.18 -51.38 -12.31
N VAL A 13 24.23 -51.46 -13.13
CA VAL A 13 25.45 -50.68 -12.92
C VAL A 13 25.16 -49.19 -13.06
N ALA A 14 24.39 -48.77 -14.07
CA ALA A 14 24.02 -47.37 -14.26
C ALA A 14 23.22 -46.80 -13.07
N PHE A 15 22.21 -47.53 -12.58
CA PHE A 15 21.44 -47.14 -11.40
C PHE A 15 22.29 -47.11 -10.14
N SER A 16 23.20 -48.07 -9.97
CA SER A 16 24.11 -48.11 -8.82
C SER A 16 25.09 -46.94 -8.84
N THR A 17 25.65 -46.60 -10.01
CA THR A 17 26.51 -45.42 -10.16
C THR A 17 25.74 -44.12 -9.93
N MET A 18 24.49 -44.04 -10.40
CA MET A 18 23.64 -42.87 -10.18
C MET A 18 23.31 -42.69 -8.69
N TYR A 19 22.97 -43.78 -7.99
CA TYR A 19 22.72 -43.76 -6.55
C TYR A 19 23.97 -43.38 -5.73
N PHE A 20 25.14 -43.94 -6.07
CA PHE A 20 26.39 -43.57 -5.41
C PHE A 20 26.80 -42.12 -5.69
N ALA A 21 26.59 -41.63 -6.91
CA ALA A 21 26.83 -40.22 -7.22
C ALA A 21 25.87 -39.31 -6.43
N GLN A 22 24.59 -39.67 -6.36
CA GLN A 22 23.58 -38.89 -5.64
C GLN A 22 23.87 -38.83 -4.13
N THR A 23 24.17 -39.96 -3.50
CA THR A 23 24.53 -40.00 -2.07
C THR A 23 25.83 -39.26 -1.76
N ARG A 24 26.82 -39.26 -2.67
CA ARG A 24 28.04 -38.46 -2.54
C ARG A 24 27.77 -36.96 -2.69
N ILE A 25 26.93 -36.57 -3.65
CA ILE A 25 26.51 -35.18 -3.84
C ILE A 25 25.72 -34.70 -2.60
N ASP A 26 24.80 -35.50 -2.09
CA ASP A 26 24.02 -35.18 -0.90
C ASP A 26 24.90 -35.07 0.36
N ALA A 27 25.92 -35.92 0.49
CA ALA A 27 26.90 -35.83 1.58
C ALA A 27 27.84 -34.61 1.48
N MET A 28 28.15 -34.16 0.26
CA MET A 28 28.93 -32.93 0.03
C MET A 28 28.08 -31.65 0.15
N ARG A 29 26.75 -31.76 0.05
CA ARG A 29 25.82 -30.62 0.06
C ARG A 29 25.67 -29.94 1.42
N SER A 30 26.25 -30.46 2.49
CA SER A 30 25.79 -30.16 3.83
C SER A 30 26.40 -28.93 4.52
N HIS A 31 27.24 -28.09 3.89
CA HIS A 31 27.55 -26.75 4.45
C HIS A 31 28.26 -25.80 3.47
N GLU A 32 29.25 -26.25 2.70
CA GLU A 32 30.08 -25.37 1.85
C GLU A 32 29.35 -24.85 0.60
N PHE A 33 28.54 -25.68 -0.04
CA PHE A 33 27.70 -25.27 -1.16
C PHE A 33 26.59 -24.28 -0.73
N ASP A 34 26.26 -24.27 0.58
CA ASP A 34 25.30 -23.35 1.17
C ASP A 34 25.86 -21.93 1.41
N GLU A 35 27.19 -21.79 1.52
CA GLU A 35 27.85 -20.49 1.54
C GLU A 35 28.25 -20.01 0.14
N GLN A 36 28.69 -20.90 -0.77
CA GLN A 36 29.17 -20.50 -2.10
C GLN A 36 28.07 -19.99 -3.05
N LEU A 37 26.84 -20.51 -2.96
CA LEU A 37 25.71 -20.00 -3.75
C LEU A 37 25.17 -18.65 -3.24
N LEU A 38 25.60 -18.21 -2.04
CA LEU A 38 25.33 -16.86 -1.52
C LEU A 38 26.20 -15.79 -2.22
N TYR A 39 27.27 -16.20 -2.90
CA TYR A 39 28.16 -15.33 -3.68
C TYR A 39 27.87 -15.48 -5.18
N LEU A 40 26.83 -14.79 -5.66
CA LEU A 40 26.70 -14.49 -7.09
C LEU A 40 27.01 -13.00 -7.28
N PRO A 41 28.29 -12.62 -7.46
CA PRO A 41 28.72 -11.23 -7.32
C PRO A 41 28.65 -10.44 -8.62
N ASN A 42 28.29 -11.06 -9.75
CA ASN A 42 28.47 -10.42 -11.05
C ASN A 42 27.19 -10.49 -11.90
N GLN A 43 26.60 -9.31 -12.11
CA GLN A 43 25.36 -9.05 -12.84
C GLN A 43 25.40 -9.62 -14.28
N ASP A 44 26.56 -9.54 -14.93
CA ASP A 44 26.74 -10.00 -16.31
C ASP A 44 26.80 -11.53 -16.41
N LEU A 45 27.38 -12.20 -15.41
CA LEU A 45 27.42 -13.67 -15.35
C LEU A 45 26.03 -14.24 -15.08
N LEU A 46 25.24 -13.58 -14.23
CA LEU A 46 23.89 -14.02 -13.88
C LEU A 46 22.96 -14.05 -15.10
N GLN A 47 22.92 -13.00 -15.92
CA GLN A 47 22.05 -12.97 -17.11
C GLN A 47 22.42 -14.01 -18.19
N HIS A 48 23.71 -14.35 -18.33
CA HIS A 48 24.17 -15.31 -19.33
C HIS A 48 24.13 -16.77 -18.83
N CYS A 49 24.29 -17.00 -17.52
CA CYS A 49 24.28 -18.35 -16.92
C CYS A 49 22.87 -18.92 -16.67
N THR A 50 21.83 -18.09 -16.63
CA THR A 50 20.44 -18.57 -16.45
C THR A 50 19.80 -19.06 -17.74
N ALA A 51 20.46 -18.92 -18.90
CA ALA A 51 19.90 -19.23 -20.22
C ALA A 51 18.51 -18.59 -20.47
N GLY A 52 18.25 -17.41 -19.91
CA GLY A 52 16.97 -16.71 -20.00
C GLY A 52 15.93 -17.09 -18.93
N MET A 53 16.24 -18.02 -18.03
CA MET A 53 15.34 -18.47 -16.95
C MET A 53 15.51 -17.65 -15.65
N ASN A 54 15.71 -16.33 -15.78
CA ASN A 54 16.01 -15.44 -14.65
C ASN A 54 14.98 -15.54 -13.51
N SER A 55 13.68 -15.53 -13.83
CA SER A 55 12.61 -15.63 -12.81
C SER A 55 12.64 -16.96 -12.05
N VAL A 56 12.91 -18.09 -12.73
CA VAL A 56 13.00 -19.41 -12.07
C VAL A 56 14.19 -19.46 -11.12
N VAL A 57 15.33 -18.88 -11.52
CA VAL A 57 16.50 -18.78 -10.65
C VAL A 57 16.23 -17.84 -9.48
N ALA A 58 15.55 -16.72 -9.71
CA ALA A 58 15.11 -15.80 -8.67
C ALA A 58 14.19 -16.49 -7.63
N ASP A 59 13.25 -17.33 -8.08
CA ASP A 59 12.39 -18.14 -7.21
C ASP A 59 13.18 -19.10 -6.33
N LEU A 60 14.15 -19.82 -6.91
CA LEU A 60 15.01 -20.75 -6.17
C LEU A 60 15.87 -20.03 -5.13
N LEU A 61 16.45 -18.89 -5.51
CA LEU A 61 17.24 -18.05 -4.60
C LEU A 61 16.36 -17.45 -3.50
N TRP A 62 15.10 -17.11 -3.79
CA TRP A 62 14.15 -16.62 -2.79
C TRP A 62 13.79 -17.68 -1.75
N LEU A 63 13.52 -18.92 -2.18
CA LEU A 63 13.30 -20.04 -1.25
C LEU A 63 14.49 -20.24 -0.32
N ARG A 64 15.71 -20.14 -0.85
CA ARG A 64 16.93 -20.22 -0.05
C ARG A 64 17.11 -19.03 0.88
N CYS A 65 16.75 -17.81 0.45
CA CYS A 65 16.73 -16.62 1.29
C CYS A 65 15.79 -16.79 2.50
N ILE A 66 14.59 -17.33 2.28
CA ILE A 66 13.64 -17.65 3.36
C ILE A 66 14.24 -18.68 4.32
N GLN A 67 14.87 -19.74 3.80
CA GLN A 67 15.51 -20.76 4.63
C GLN A 67 16.66 -20.19 5.46
N TYR A 68 17.55 -19.41 4.85
CA TYR A 68 18.63 -18.70 5.55
C TYR A 68 18.08 -17.81 6.66
N THR A 69 17.08 -16.98 6.33
CA THR A 69 16.42 -16.07 7.27
C THR A 69 15.84 -16.87 8.45
N SER A 70 15.14 -17.98 8.18
CA SER A 70 14.59 -18.85 9.22
C SER A 70 15.68 -19.52 10.08
N GLN A 71 16.82 -19.90 9.51
CA GLN A 71 17.93 -20.46 10.27
C GLN A 71 18.55 -19.42 11.21
N GLN A 72 18.76 -18.19 10.73
CA GLN A 72 19.31 -17.10 11.54
C GLN A 72 18.37 -16.71 12.69
N PHE A 73 17.06 -16.75 12.48
CA PHE A 73 16.07 -16.57 13.55
C PHE A 73 16.13 -17.66 14.64
N ARG A 74 16.59 -18.87 14.32
CA ARG A 74 16.77 -19.98 15.29
C ARG A 74 18.16 -20.04 15.91
N GLY A 75 19.13 -19.36 15.31
CA GLY A 75 20.53 -19.34 15.73
C GLY A 75 20.92 -17.99 16.34
N ASP A 76 22.06 -17.45 15.88
CA ASP A 76 22.72 -16.29 16.49
C ASP A 76 22.08 -14.93 16.16
N PHE A 77 20.97 -14.90 15.43
CA PHE A 77 20.28 -13.67 15.02
C PHE A 77 21.17 -12.72 14.18
N LYS A 78 22.08 -13.29 13.37
CA LYS A 78 23.01 -12.56 12.51
C LYS A 78 22.63 -12.69 11.04
N PHE A 79 22.04 -11.63 10.50
CA PHE A 79 21.51 -11.61 9.13
C PHE A 79 22.48 -10.93 8.16
N THR A 80 23.75 -11.31 8.21
CA THR A 80 24.84 -10.72 7.43
C THR A 80 24.54 -10.65 5.93
N TRP A 81 23.80 -11.62 5.41
CA TRP A 81 23.63 -11.81 3.96
C TRP A 81 22.26 -11.39 3.42
N LEU A 82 21.31 -11.05 4.29
CA LEU A 82 19.92 -10.86 3.89
C LEU A 82 19.76 -9.74 2.84
N ASP A 83 20.40 -8.58 3.04
CA ASP A 83 20.32 -7.46 2.11
C ASP A 83 20.89 -7.84 0.72
N GLN A 84 22.07 -8.47 0.71
CA GLN A 84 22.71 -8.90 -0.53
C GLN A 84 21.87 -9.95 -1.27
N MET A 85 21.31 -10.94 -0.55
CA MET A 85 20.44 -11.95 -1.16
C MET A 85 19.22 -11.32 -1.80
N CYS A 86 18.53 -10.41 -1.10
CA CYS A 86 17.37 -9.69 -1.64
C CYS A 86 17.76 -8.88 -2.89
N ARG A 87 18.87 -8.14 -2.85
CA ARG A 87 19.36 -7.36 -4.00
C ARG A 87 19.66 -8.25 -5.21
N THR A 88 20.39 -9.36 -5.03
CA THR A 88 20.69 -10.30 -6.11
C THR A 88 19.42 -10.87 -6.74
N ILE A 89 18.43 -11.25 -5.92
CA ILE A 89 17.16 -11.78 -6.43
C ILE A 89 16.39 -10.70 -7.22
N THR A 90 16.30 -9.48 -6.69
CA THR A 90 15.60 -8.37 -7.37
C THR A 90 16.31 -7.86 -8.61
N GLN A 91 17.63 -8.07 -8.74
CA GLN A 91 18.37 -7.79 -9.96
C GLN A 91 18.08 -8.84 -11.05
N LEU A 92 17.87 -10.11 -10.66
CA LEU A 92 17.45 -11.17 -11.57
C LEU A 92 16.01 -11.00 -12.02
N ASP A 93 15.11 -10.68 -11.10
CA ASP A 93 13.70 -10.43 -11.38
C ASP A 93 13.20 -9.15 -10.68
N PRO A 94 13.28 -7.99 -11.38
CA PRO A 94 12.81 -6.71 -10.85
C PRO A 94 11.29 -6.64 -10.58
N TYR A 95 10.51 -7.57 -11.13
CA TYR A 95 9.06 -7.63 -10.94
C TYR A 95 8.66 -8.54 -9.78
N PHE A 96 9.61 -9.13 -9.07
CA PHE A 96 9.36 -10.05 -7.97
C PHE A 96 8.98 -9.33 -6.66
N VAL A 97 7.75 -8.83 -6.61
CA VAL A 97 7.18 -8.03 -5.51
C VAL A 97 7.41 -8.64 -4.13
N ALA A 98 7.27 -9.96 -3.99
CA ALA A 98 7.38 -10.64 -2.70
C ALA A 98 8.75 -10.46 -2.06
N VAL A 99 9.83 -10.36 -2.86
CA VAL A 99 11.19 -10.17 -2.37
C VAL A 99 11.36 -8.76 -1.82
N TYR A 100 10.86 -7.75 -2.54
CA TYR A 100 10.87 -6.38 -2.05
C TYR A 100 10.06 -6.24 -0.76
N GLN A 101 8.83 -6.74 -0.75
CA GLN A 101 7.93 -6.63 0.39
C GLN A 101 8.49 -7.36 1.62
N TRP A 102 8.69 -8.67 1.52
CA TRP A 102 9.08 -9.49 2.66
C TRP A 102 10.56 -9.34 3.02
N GLY A 103 11.44 -9.17 2.02
CA GLY A 103 12.84 -8.82 2.27
C GLY A 103 12.96 -7.47 2.98
N GLY A 104 12.18 -6.47 2.58
CA GLY A 104 12.08 -5.19 3.27
C GLY A 104 11.58 -5.34 4.71
N VAL A 105 10.54 -6.14 4.94
CA VAL A 105 10.01 -6.44 6.28
C VAL A 105 11.06 -7.11 7.16
N PHE A 106 11.74 -8.15 6.66
CA PHE A 106 12.79 -8.84 7.41
C PHE A 106 13.95 -7.91 7.73
N LEU A 107 14.40 -7.09 6.78
CA LEU A 107 15.45 -6.08 7.01
C LEU A 107 15.01 -5.03 8.05
N ALA A 108 13.74 -4.60 8.05
CA ALA A 108 13.21 -3.65 9.01
C ALA A 108 13.16 -4.21 10.45
N MET A 109 13.18 -5.54 10.63
CA MET A 109 13.20 -6.14 11.96
C MET A 109 14.60 -6.10 12.61
N LEU A 110 15.66 -5.79 11.84
CA LEU A 110 17.05 -5.90 12.24
C LEU A 110 17.64 -4.60 12.83
N LYS A 111 17.07 -4.08 13.93
CA LYS A 111 17.59 -2.97 14.77
C LYS A 111 17.94 -1.63 14.05
N HIS A 112 18.31 -0.64 14.86
CA HIS A 112 18.14 0.83 14.79
C HIS A 112 18.22 1.62 13.47
N ASP A 113 18.71 1.07 12.36
CA ASP A 113 18.85 1.81 11.10
C ASP A 113 18.31 1.01 9.90
N ASN A 114 16.99 1.08 9.72
CA ASN A 114 16.25 0.34 8.69
C ASN A 114 16.44 0.93 7.29
N ASP A 115 17.60 1.51 6.99
CA ASP A 115 17.90 2.12 5.70
C ASP A 115 17.95 1.07 4.59
N ALA A 116 18.55 -0.10 4.83
CA ALA A 116 18.56 -1.19 3.85
C ALA A 116 17.15 -1.63 3.45
N SER A 117 16.22 -1.70 4.41
CA SER A 117 14.81 -2.01 4.15
C SER A 117 14.15 -0.95 3.27
N VAL A 118 14.26 0.33 3.67
CA VAL A 118 13.64 1.45 2.94
C VAL A 118 14.22 1.56 1.53
N GLU A 119 15.53 1.41 1.36
CA GLU A 119 16.18 1.48 0.05
C GLU A 119 15.81 0.30 -0.85
N LEU A 120 15.72 -0.92 -0.30
CA LEU A 120 15.21 -2.07 -1.05
C LEU A 120 13.77 -1.81 -1.51
N LEU A 121 12.87 -1.43 -0.61
CA LEU A 121 11.46 -1.16 -0.93
C LEU A 121 11.30 -0.02 -1.95
N LYS A 122 12.04 1.09 -1.78
CA LYS A 122 12.05 2.20 -2.75
C LYS A 122 12.52 1.76 -4.13
N SER A 123 13.54 0.90 -4.21
CA SER A 123 14.03 0.39 -5.49
C SER A 123 13.01 -0.47 -6.24
N GLY A 124 12.07 -1.09 -5.51
CA GLY A 124 10.98 -1.88 -6.08
C GLY A 124 9.81 -1.06 -6.61
N ILE A 125 9.56 0.15 -6.08
CA ILE A 125 8.44 1.03 -6.51
C ILE A 125 8.45 1.32 -8.01
N PRO A 126 9.56 1.79 -8.64
CA PRO A 126 9.55 2.10 -10.08
C PRO A 126 9.36 0.86 -10.95
N GLN A 127 9.78 -0.32 -10.48
CA GLN A 127 9.60 -1.59 -11.19
C GLN A 127 8.17 -2.15 -11.02
N ASN A 128 7.51 -1.80 -9.91
CA ASN A 128 6.21 -2.34 -9.51
C ASN A 128 5.23 -1.21 -9.10
N PRO A 129 4.91 -0.26 -10.00
CA PRO A 129 4.22 0.99 -9.65
C PRO A 129 2.77 0.81 -9.18
N THR A 130 2.17 -0.37 -9.40
CA THR A 130 0.79 -0.68 -8.99
C THR A 130 0.70 -1.41 -7.64
N ARG A 131 1.85 -1.67 -7.01
CA ARG A 131 1.93 -2.45 -5.76
C ARG A 131 1.95 -1.54 -4.55
N TRP A 132 0.80 -1.41 -3.90
CA TRP A 132 0.62 -0.61 -2.68
C TRP A 132 1.42 -1.15 -1.50
N GLU A 133 1.79 -2.44 -1.53
CA GLU A 133 2.51 -3.10 -0.45
C GLU A 133 3.85 -2.43 -0.19
N LEU A 134 4.55 -2.00 -1.25
CA LEU A 134 5.89 -1.42 -1.13
C LEU A 134 5.88 -0.06 -0.37
N PRO A 135 5.12 0.96 -0.79
CA PRO A 135 4.99 2.20 -0.01
C PRO A 135 4.38 1.95 1.36
N PHE A 136 3.48 0.97 1.51
CA PHE A 136 2.91 0.62 2.81
C PHE A 136 3.97 0.12 3.80
N GLU A 137 4.87 -0.78 3.37
CA GLU A 137 5.94 -1.28 4.24
C GLU A 137 6.98 -0.21 4.57
N ILE A 138 7.23 0.74 3.66
CA ILE A 138 8.06 1.92 3.96
C ILE A 138 7.37 2.76 5.04
N ALA A 139 6.07 3.01 4.91
CA ALA A 139 5.31 3.75 5.91
C ALA A 139 5.37 3.09 7.28
N ARG A 140 5.14 1.78 7.34
CA ARG A 140 5.27 0.97 8.57
C ARG A 140 6.64 1.13 9.20
N THR A 141 7.71 1.07 8.39
CA THR A 141 9.09 1.21 8.88
C THR A 141 9.33 2.59 9.51
N TYR A 142 8.84 3.67 8.90
CA TYR A 142 8.97 5.01 9.46
C TYR A 142 8.14 5.20 10.75
N VAL A 143 6.88 4.75 10.77
CA VAL A 143 5.99 4.92 11.92
C VAL A 143 6.42 4.07 13.10
N LEU A 144 6.65 2.77 12.87
CA LEU A 144 6.83 1.79 13.95
C LEU A 144 8.27 1.78 14.48
N ASN A 145 9.26 1.90 13.59
CA ASN A 145 10.65 1.69 13.98
C ASN A 145 11.41 3.01 14.16
N ARG A 146 11.13 4.02 13.33
CA ARG A 146 11.81 5.33 13.39
C ARG A 146 11.01 6.37 14.19
N HIS A 147 9.77 6.05 14.56
CA HIS A 147 8.83 6.99 15.19
C HIS A 147 8.66 8.31 14.39
N ASP A 148 8.91 8.27 13.08
CA ASP A 148 8.79 9.38 12.15
C ASP A 148 7.43 9.30 11.45
N ASN A 149 6.41 9.77 12.18
CA ASN A 149 5.03 9.74 11.70
C ASN A 149 4.82 10.63 10.46
N VAL A 150 5.69 11.62 10.22
CA VAL A 150 5.59 12.54 9.09
C VAL A 150 5.97 11.83 7.79
N ARG A 151 7.16 11.22 7.73
CA ARG A 151 7.56 10.42 6.56
C ARG A 151 6.67 9.20 6.42
N GLY A 152 6.30 8.58 7.54
CA GLY A 152 5.34 7.49 7.59
C GLY A 152 4.03 7.82 6.88
N ALA A 153 3.40 8.94 7.24
CA ALA A 153 2.14 9.37 6.63
C ALA A 153 2.25 9.67 5.13
N ARG A 154 3.38 10.22 4.66
CA ARG A 154 3.61 10.43 3.21
C ARG A 154 3.58 9.11 2.45
N TYR A 155 4.34 8.13 2.90
CA TYR A 155 4.35 6.80 2.26
C TYR A 155 3.03 6.06 2.44
N LEU A 156 2.33 6.27 3.55
CA LEU A 156 1.02 5.67 3.79
C LEU A 156 -0.06 6.27 2.87
N ALA A 157 0.02 7.57 2.57
CA ALA A 157 -0.83 8.22 1.58
C ALA A 157 -0.53 7.71 0.16
N ILE A 158 0.75 7.54 -0.20
CA ILE A 158 1.14 6.91 -1.47
C ILE A 158 0.55 5.50 -1.55
N ALA A 159 0.66 4.70 -0.48
CA ALA A 159 0.09 3.36 -0.44
C ALA A 159 -1.43 3.36 -0.62
N ALA A 160 -2.14 4.25 0.08
CA ALA A 160 -3.59 4.40 -0.04
C ALA A 160 -4.05 4.82 -1.45
N ALA A 161 -3.18 5.49 -2.22
CA ALA A 161 -3.44 5.93 -3.59
C ALA A 161 -2.88 5.00 -4.67
N THR A 162 -2.18 3.92 -4.31
CA THR A 162 -1.52 3.01 -5.25
C THR A 162 -2.37 1.75 -5.47
N GLY A 163 -2.68 1.40 -6.73
CA GLY A 163 -3.35 0.14 -7.04
C GLY A 163 -4.69 -0.05 -6.32
N ASN A 164 -4.85 -1.16 -5.60
CA ASN A 164 -6.05 -1.48 -4.81
C ASN A 164 -5.67 -1.89 -3.38
N PRO A 165 -5.39 -0.92 -2.49
CA PRO A 165 -4.96 -1.21 -1.13
C PRO A 165 -6.17 -1.67 -0.28
N PRO A 166 -5.95 -2.58 0.69
CA PRO A 166 -6.99 -2.98 1.61
C PRO A 166 -7.55 -1.79 2.40
N PRO A 167 -8.83 -1.82 2.81
CA PRO A 167 -9.47 -0.71 3.55
C PRO A 167 -8.71 -0.27 4.79
N PHE A 168 -8.07 -1.19 5.52
CA PHE A 168 -7.32 -0.85 6.72
C PHE A 168 -6.13 0.08 6.43
N VAL A 169 -5.51 0.01 5.24
CA VAL A 169 -4.40 0.89 4.83
C VAL A 169 -4.92 2.31 4.65
N VAL A 170 -6.07 2.45 3.99
CA VAL A 170 -6.74 3.72 3.77
C VAL A 170 -7.20 4.33 5.09
N ASP A 171 -7.77 3.52 5.97
CA ASP A 171 -8.23 3.96 7.29
C ASP A 171 -7.07 4.34 8.20
N TRP A 172 -5.96 3.60 8.14
CA TRP A 172 -4.74 3.99 8.86
C TRP A 172 -4.14 5.26 8.30
N ALA A 173 -4.11 5.47 6.98
CA ALA A 173 -3.68 6.73 6.37
C ALA A 173 -4.48 7.92 6.93
N LYS A 174 -5.82 7.80 6.94
CA LYS A 174 -6.74 8.80 7.49
C LYS A 174 -6.52 9.03 8.98
N ASN A 175 -6.40 7.95 9.77
CA ASN A 175 -6.23 8.05 11.21
C ASN A 175 -4.87 8.64 11.60
N LEU A 176 -3.80 8.28 10.91
CA LEU A 176 -2.46 8.81 11.16
C LEU A 176 -2.39 10.29 10.79
N GLN A 177 -3.04 10.69 9.69
CA GLN A 177 -3.24 12.11 9.35
C GLN A 177 -4.00 12.87 10.43
N LYS A 178 -5.08 12.29 10.95
CA LYS A 178 -5.91 12.87 12.02
C LYS A 178 -5.18 12.96 13.36
N GLN A 179 -4.41 11.93 13.74
CA GLN A 179 -3.72 11.82 15.03
C GLN A 179 -2.53 12.78 15.15
N HIS A 180 -1.84 13.06 14.04
CA HIS A 180 -0.66 13.93 14.04
C HIS A 180 -0.93 15.34 13.51
N GLY A 181 -2.21 15.71 13.30
CA GLY A 181 -2.55 17.06 12.85
C GLY A 181 -1.88 17.44 11.53
N LEU A 182 -1.74 16.49 10.61
CA LEU A 182 -0.97 16.67 9.38
C LEU A 182 -1.68 17.57 8.34
N TYR A 183 -2.81 18.20 8.69
CA TYR A 183 -3.37 19.30 7.91
C TYR A 183 -2.34 20.39 7.65
N ASP A 184 -1.47 20.71 8.61
CA ASP A 184 -0.39 21.68 8.43
C ASP A 184 0.65 21.21 7.42
N VAL A 185 0.87 19.89 7.30
CA VAL A 185 1.81 19.28 6.36
C VAL A 185 1.21 19.19 4.96
N GLU A 186 -0.06 18.79 4.83
CA GLU A 186 -0.78 18.81 3.56
C GLU A 186 -0.91 20.26 3.05
N ARG A 187 -1.25 21.19 3.94
CA ARG A 187 -1.28 22.64 3.65
C ARG A 187 0.10 23.13 3.21
N GLY A 188 1.17 22.76 3.92
CA GLY A 188 2.55 23.10 3.53
C GLY A 188 2.91 22.58 2.14
N MET A 189 2.55 21.32 1.83
CA MET A 189 2.77 20.75 0.50
C MET A 189 2.03 21.52 -0.60
N TRP A 190 0.74 21.83 -0.41
CA TRP A 190 -0.03 22.57 -1.40
C TRP A 190 0.41 24.04 -1.51
N GLN A 191 0.85 24.66 -0.42
CA GLN A 191 1.47 26.00 -0.43
C GLN A 191 2.80 26.00 -1.19
N ASP A 192 3.62 24.98 -1.01
CA ASP A 192 4.86 24.80 -1.76
C ASP A 192 4.56 24.61 -3.25
N ILE A 193 3.59 23.77 -3.61
CA ILE A 193 3.18 23.57 -5.01
C ILE A 193 2.65 24.88 -5.62
N LEU A 194 1.83 25.62 -4.88
CA LEU A 194 1.27 26.89 -5.35
C LEU A 194 2.37 27.94 -5.61
N SER A 195 3.37 28.01 -4.72
CA SER A 195 4.47 28.98 -4.80
C SER A 195 5.56 28.58 -5.80
N THR A 196 5.87 27.29 -5.95
CA THR A 196 7.02 26.81 -6.73
C THR A 196 6.68 26.28 -8.13
N SER A 197 5.47 25.74 -8.36
CA SER A 197 5.13 25.08 -9.63
C SER A 197 5.05 26.06 -10.79
N GLY A 198 5.67 25.81 -11.94
CA GLY A 198 5.52 26.65 -13.14
C GLY A 198 4.17 26.51 -13.87
N ASP A 199 3.43 25.42 -13.61
CA ASP A 199 2.20 25.07 -14.31
C ASP A 199 0.96 25.74 -13.70
N LYS A 200 0.22 26.49 -14.54
CA LYS A 200 -1.02 27.17 -14.14
C LYS A 200 -2.09 26.19 -13.65
N ASN A 201 -2.24 25.03 -14.27
CA ASN A 201 -3.24 24.05 -13.87
C ASN A 201 -2.94 23.47 -12.48
N MET A 202 -1.67 23.15 -12.24
CA MET A 202 -1.22 22.64 -10.94
C MET A 202 -1.41 23.69 -9.81
N ARG A 203 -1.19 24.97 -10.10
CA ARG A 203 -1.50 26.06 -9.16
C ARG A 203 -2.99 26.14 -8.84
N THR A 204 -3.87 26.05 -9.83
CA THR A 204 -5.33 26.04 -9.61
C THR A 204 -5.79 24.84 -8.79
N VAL A 205 -5.19 23.66 -9.00
CA VAL A 205 -5.45 22.48 -8.16
C VAL A 205 -5.00 22.72 -6.72
N ALA A 206 -3.80 23.28 -6.53
CA ALA A 206 -3.28 23.59 -5.21
C ALA A 206 -4.14 24.62 -4.47
N GLU A 207 -4.58 25.69 -5.16
CA GLU A 207 -5.52 26.69 -4.61
C GLU A 207 -6.82 26.04 -4.14
N ARG A 208 -7.44 25.21 -5.00
CA ARG A 208 -8.66 24.49 -4.65
C ARG A 208 -8.44 23.56 -3.45
N LYS A 209 -7.34 22.83 -3.40
CA LYS A 209 -7.04 21.91 -2.28
C LYS A 209 -6.81 22.66 -0.97
N LEU A 210 -6.16 23.83 -1.00
CA LEU A 210 -6.04 24.70 0.17
C LEU A 210 -7.38 25.22 0.67
N GLN A 211 -8.30 25.54 -0.25
CA GLN A 211 -9.67 25.94 0.09
C GLN A 211 -10.49 24.77 0.67
N GLU A 212 -10.40 23.57 0.09
CA GLU A 212 -11.04 22.37 0.65
C GLU A 212 -10.54 22.07 2.07
N LEU A 213 -9.24 22.25 2.31
CA LEU A 213 -8.63 22.08 3.64
C LEU A 213 -9.18 23.08 4.67
N SER A 214 -9.28 24.37 4.32
CA SER A 214 -9.80 25.38 5.24
C SER A 214 -11.27 25.15 5.60
N LEU A 215 -12.07 24.64 4.65
CA LEU A 215 -13.46 24.26 4.89
C LEU A 215 -13.57 23.08 5.86
N ARG A 216 -12.71 22.05 5.71
CA ARG A 216 -12.64 20.91 6.63
C ARG A 216 -12.28 21.36 8.05
N GLU A 217 -11.28 22.23 8.18
CA GLU A 217 -10.87 22.80 9.47
C GLU A 217 -11.99 23.60 10.11
N THR A 218 -12.73 24.36 9.32
CA THR A 218 -13.89 25.13 9.80
C THR A 218 -14.97 24.17 10.33
N CYS A 219 -15.28 23.08 9.62
CA CYS A 219 -16.21 22.05 10.12
C CYS A 219 -15.71 21.43 11.43
N ASP A 220 -14.42 21.13 11.55
CA ASP A 220 -13.82 20.56 12.76
C ASP A 220 -13.94 21.52 13.96
N VAL A 221 -13.69 22.82 13.76
CA VAL A 221 -13.87 23.86 14.79
C VAL A 221 -15.33 23.97 15.20
N LEU A 222 -16.25 24.04 14.24
CA LEU A 222 -17.69 24.15 14.53
C LEU A 222 -18.22 22.92 15.26
N ASN A 223 -17.76 21.72 14.90
CA ASN A 223 -18.14 20.50 15.61
C ASN A 223 -17.60 20.47 17.06
N LYS A 224 -16.39 20.99 17.31
CA LYS A 224 -15.89 21.17 18.69
C LYS A 224 -16.74 22.15 19.49
N LEU A 225 -17.13 23.28 18.89
CA LEU A 225 -18.03 24.24 19.54
C LEU A 225 -19.41 23.62 19.83
N ALA A 226 -19.92 22.80 18.92
CA ALA A 226 -21.16 22.05 19.13
C ALA A 226 -21.04 21.03 20.28
N ASP A 227 -19.90 20.34 20.41
CA ASP A 227 -19.63 19.46 21.55
C ASP A 227 -19.68 20.25 22.87
N GLU A 228 -19.09 21.44 22.91
CA GLU A 228 -19.10 22.31 24.10
C GLU A 228 -20.49 22.86 24.42
N TYR A 229 -21.26 23.23 23.39
CA TYR A 229 -22.64 23.64 23.56
C TYR A 229 -23.52 22.52 24.11
N GLN A 230 -23.39 21.31 23.54
CA GLN A 230 -24.10 20.13 24.00
C GLN A 230 -23.82 19.79 25.46
N LYS A 231 -22.57 19.97 25.92
CA LYS A 231 -22.22 19.79 27.34
C LYS A 231 -22.96 20.76 28.27
N LYS A 232 -23.34 21.95 27.78
CA LYS A 232 -24.02 22.99 28.57
C LYS A 232 -25.55 22.89 28.49
N THR A 233 -26.10 22.58 27.32
CA THR A 233 -27.55 22.63 27.04
C THR A 233 -28.19 21.27 26.89
N GLY A 234 -27.40 20.20 26.81
CA GLY A 234 -27.85 18.82 26.58
C GLY A 234 -28.14 18.49 25.12
N LYS A 235 -28.08 19.46 24.20
CA LYS A 235 -28.36 19.26 22.76
C LYS A 235 -27.31 19.98 21.91
N ARG A 236 -26.98 19.42 20.75
CA ARG A 236 -26.17 20.13 19.74
C ARG A 236 -27.05 21.16 19.02
N PRO A 237 -26.48 22.24 18.46
CA PRO A 237 -27.23 23.13 17.60
C PRO A 237 -27.76 22.37 16.38
N ALA A 238 -29.03 22.59 16.04
CA ALA A 238 -29.73 21.89 14.96
C ALA A 238 -29.53 22.56 13.59
N SER A 239 -29.05 23.80 13.55
CA SER A 239 -28.76 24.52 12.32
C SER A 239 -27.63 25.52 12.51
N ILE A 240 -27.10 26.06 11.41
CA ILE A 240 -26.05 27.08 11.42
C ILE A 240 -26.53 28.37 12.09
N GLU A 241 -27.77 28.75 11.88
CA GLU A 241 -28.41 29.93 12.51
C GLU A 241 -28.49 29.79 14.03
N GLU A 242 -28.60 28.55 14.54
CA GLU A 242 -28.56 28.29 15.98
C GLU A 242 -27.16 28.54 16.56
N PHE A 243 -26.08 28.32 15.81
CA PHE A 243 -24.73 28.69 16.26
C PHE A 243 -24.58 30.20 16.41
N GLU A 244 -25.14 30.99 15.49
CA GLU A 244 -25.07 32.45 15.52
C GLU A 244 -25.95 33.03 16.65
N SER A 245 -27.20 32.57 16.75
CA SER A 245 -28.13 33.03 17.79
C SER A 245 -27.72 32.61 19.20
N ALA A 246 -27.07 31.45 19.35
CA ALA A 246 -26.46 31.04 20.62
C ALA A 246 -25.15 31.77 20.94
N GLY A 247 -24.66 32.64 20.04
CA GLY A 247 -23.42 33.39 20.22
C GLY A 247 -22.16 32.54 20.20
N LEU A 248 -22.22 31.31 19.66
CA LEU A 248 -21.07 30.42 19.53
C LEU A 248 -20.08 30.93 18.47
N VAL A 249 -20.60 31.60 17.45
CA VAL A 249 -19.83 32.23 16.37
C VAL A 249 -20.43 33.60 16.05
N ARG A 250 -19.60 34.53 15.56
CA ARG A 250 -20.05 35.87 15.09
C ARG A 250 -20.51 35.87 13.62
N GLY A 251 -20.52 34.70 13.00
CA GLY A 251 -20.72 34.49 11.57
C GLY A 251 -19.84 33.35 11.10
N ILE A 252 -20.38 32.52 10.20
CA ILE A 252 -19.60 31.49 9.52
C ILE A 252 -19.11 32.06 8.19
N GLY A 253 -17.82 31.94 7.92
CA GLY A 253 -17.24 32.42 6.67
C GLY A 253 -17.90 31.76 5.45
N ASN A 254 -17.89 32.44 4.31
CA ASN A 254 -18.41 31.87 3.08
C ASN A 254 -17.51 30.76 2.55
N ASP A 255 -18.13 29.80 1.86
CA ASP A 255 -17.39 28.78 1.13
C ASP A 255 -16.84 29.36 -0.18
N PRO A 256 -15.50 29.46 -0.36
CA PRO A 256 -14.91 30.02 -1.57
C PRO A 256 -15.13 29.14 -2.82
N LEU A 257 -15.56 27.89 -2.66
CA LEU A 257 -15.89 26.96 -3.73
C LEU A 257 -17.38 27.01 -4.11
N GLY A 258 -18.17 27.88 -3.48
CA GLY A 258 -19.58 28.11 -3.80
C GLY A 258 -20.57 27.20 -3.08
N GLY A 259 -20.11 26.37 -2.13
CA GLY A 259 -20.96 25.57 -1.27
C GLY A 259 -21.50 26.33 -0.06
N HIS A 260 -21.99 25.58 0.94
CA HIS A 260 -22.44 26.14 2.21
C HIS A 260 -22.27 25.13 3.35
N PHE A 261 -22.22 25.66 4.57
CA PHE A 261 -22.23 24.86 5.79
C PHE A 261 -23.66 24.49 6.18
N PHE A 262 -23.84 23.30 6.73
CA PHE A 262 -25.12 22.85 7.26
C PHE A 262 -24.91 21.85 8.40
N VAL A 263 -25.96 21.57 9.16
CA VAL A 263 -25.96 20.54 10.22
C VAL A 263 -26.75 19.34 9.70
N ASP A 264 -26.15 18.15 9.76
CA ASP A 264 -26.82 16.91 9.36
C ASP A 264 -27.80 16.39 10.44
N SER A 265 -28.51 15.29 10.16
CA SER A 265 -29.52 14.78 11.10
C SER A 265 -28.94 14.25 12.41
N ARG A 266 -27.61 14.05 12.46
CA ARG A 266 -26.86 13.62 13.64
C ARG A 266 -26.35 14.81 14.46
N GLY A 267 -26.60 16.04 14.02
CA GLY A 267 -26.10 17.25 14.66
C GLY A 267 -24.62 17.52 14.34
N VAL A 268 -24.09 16.93 13.26
CA VAL A 268 -22.70 17.14 12.83
C VAL A 268 -22.67 18.23 11.77
N VAL A 269 -21.79 19.20 11.95
CA VAL A 269 -21.57 20.27 10.98
C VAL A 269 -20.79 19.71 9.78
N GLN A 270 -21.32 19.96 8.59
CA GLN A 270 -20.77 19.53 7.30
C GLN A 270 -20.71 20.73 6.34
N ASN A 271 -19.98 20.56 5.24
CA ASN A 271 -19.91 21.53 4.14
C ASN A 271 -20.15 20.81 2.82
N THR A 272 -20.99 21.39 1.94
CA THR A 272 -21.36 20.74 0.67
C THR A 272 -20.17 20.55 -0.27
N SER A 273 -19.28 21.54 -0.42
CA SER A 273 -18.10 21.41 -1.30
C SER A 273 -17.14 20.32 -0.83
N VAL A 274 -16.97 20.17 0.49
CA VAL A 274 -16.19 19.08 1.08
C VAL A 274 -16.83 17.72 0.78
N LEU A 275 -18.15 17.60 0.96
CA LEU A 275 -18.87 16.36 0.70
C LEU A 275 -18.89 16.00 -0.79
N ASP A 276 -19.02 16.98 -1.68
CA ASP A 276 -18.98 16.80 -3.13
C ASP A 276 -17.58 16.35 -3.59
N SER A 277 -16.52 16.95 -3.06
CA SER A 277 -15.14 16.51 -3.32
C SER A 277 -14.93 15.06 -2.87
N MET A 278 -15.38 14.71 -1.66
CA MET A 278 -15.34 13.33 -1.16
C MET A 278 -16.19 12.38 -2.01
N LYS A 279 -17.32 12.85 -2.56
CA LYS A 279 -18.19 12.05 -3.42
C LYS A 279 -17.47 11.70 -4.71
N GLU A 280 -16.86 12.68 -5.36
CA GLU A 280 -16.12 12.47 -6.60
C GLU A 280 -14.92 11.53 -6.39
N GLU A 281 -14.15 11.71 -5.30
CA GLU A 281 -13.04 10.82 -4.96
C GLU A 281 -13.50 9.35 -4.81
N ARG A 282 -14.63 9.12 -4.12
CA ARG A 282 -15.20 7.78 -3.96
C ARG A 282 -15.79 7.23 -5.25
N LEU A 283 -16.38 8.07 -6.11
CA LEU A 283 -16.87 7.67 -7.43
C LEU A 283 -15.75 7.18 -8.33
N GLN A 284 -14.61 7.88 -8.34
CA GLN A 284 -13.45 7.46 -9.14
C GLN A 284 -12.94 6.08 -8.69
N ILE A 285 -12.90 5.83 -7.38
CA ILE A 285 -12.56 4.52 -6.82
C ILE A 285 -13.55 3.45 -7.30
N LEU A 286 -14.86 3.70 -7.15
CA LEU A 286 -15.91 2.76 -7.56
C LEU A 286 -15.86 2.46 -9.06
N ARG A 287 -15.68 3.47 -9.91
CA ARG A 287 -15.51 3.31 -11.35
C ARG A 287 -14.27 2.47 -11.67
N GLY A 288 -13.16 2.71 -10.98
CA GLY A 288 -11.95 1.90 -11.08
C GLY A 288 -12.19 0.42 -10.74
N TRP A 289 -12.94 0.14 -9.68
CA TRP A 289 -13.30 -1.22 -9.30
C TRP A 289 -14.24 -1.89 -10.29
N VAL A 290 -15.25 -1.18 -10.80
CA VAL A 290 -16.16 -1.69 -11.84
C VAL A 290 -15.41 -2.02 -13.12
N SER A 291 -14.48 -1.15 -13.56
CA SER A 291 -13.60 -1.42 -14.70
C SER A 291 -12.76 -2.67 -14.48
N SER A 292 -12.10 -2.76 -13.32
CA SER A 292 -11.25 -3.90 -12.95
C SER A 292 -12.04 -5.21 -12.86
N PHE A 293 -13.30 -5.16 -12.41
CA PHE A 293 -14.19 -6.33 -12.40
C PHE A 293 -14.50 -6.80 -13.82
N ARG A 294 -14.80 -5.88 -14.73
CA ARG A 294 -15.07 -6.21 -16.13
C ARG A 294 -13.87 -6.81 -16.83
N GLU A 295 -12.67 -6.28 -16.59
CA GLU A 295 -11.44 -6.82 -17.16
C GLU A 295 -11.18 -8.27 -16.73
N ARG A 296 -11.46 -8.60 -15.45
CA ARG A 296 -11.27 -9.97 -14.93
C ARG A 296 -12.34 -10.96 -15.37
N THR A 297 -13.59 -10.52 -15.49
CA THR A 297 -14.75 -11.42 -15.68
C THR A 297 -15.34 -11.38 -17.09
N GLY A 298 -14.94 -10.41 -17.91
CA GLY A 298 -15.47 -10.19 -19.25
C GLY A 298 -16.86 -9.52 -19.29
N ARG A 299 -17.46 -9.16 -18.15
CA ARG A 299 -18.78 -8.53 -18.06
C ARG A 299 -18.86 -7.47 -16.95
N TRP A 300 -19.85 -6.60 -17.03
CA TRP A 300 -20.17 -5.72 -15.91
C TRP A 300 -20.72 -6.51 -14.70
N PRO A 301 -20.46 -6.04 -13.47
CA PRO A 301 -21.11 -6.59 -12.29
C PRO A 301 -22.63 -6.35 -12.38
N LYS A 302 -23.43 -7.25 -11.82
CA LYS A 302 -24.90 -7.09 -11.80
C LYS A 302 -25.35 -6.09 -10.76
N THR A 303 -24.60 -5.99 -9.66
CA THR A 303 -24.79 -5.02 -8.59
C THR A 303 -23.43 -4.61 -8.04
N LEU A 304 -23.34 -3.47 -7.34
CA LEU A 304 -22.06 -3.04 -6.76
C LEU A 304 -21.57 -4.00 -5.68
N GLU A 305 -22.46 -4.73 -5.02
CA GLU A 305 -22.09 -5.73 -4.01
C GLU A 305 -21.27 -6.88 -4.61
N GLU A 306 -21.38 -7.14 -5.92
CA GLU A 306 -20.56 -8.13 -6.61
C GLU A 306 -19.07 -7.73 -6.67
N LEU A 307 -18.76 -6.46 -6.46
CA LEU A 307 -17.38 -5.98 -6.32
C LEU A 307 -16.75 -6.44 -4.99
N VAL A 308 -17.58 -6.80 -4.00
CA VAL A 308 -17.14 -7.24 -2.66
C VAL A 308 -16.69 -8.69 -2.73
N ASP A 309 -15.42 -8.88 -3.06
CA ASP A 309 -14.70 -10.14 -2.98
C ASP A 309 -14.05 -10.24 -1.59
N GLY A 310 -14.51 -11.17 -0.75
CA GLY A 310 -14.04 -11.35 0.63
C GLY A 310 -12.53 -11.54 0.82
N LYS A 311 -11.73 -11.69 -0.25
CA LYS A 311 -10.26 -11.71 -0.21
C LYS A 311 -9.60 -10.33 -0.35
N HIS A 312 -10.24 -9.37 -1.01
CA HIS A 312 -9.62 -8.09 -1.40
C HIS A 312 -10.47 -6.86 -1.09
N LEU A 313 -11.79 -6.98 -1.07
CA LEU A 313 -12.72 -5.89 -0.86
C LEU A 313 -13.74 -6.27 0.21
N HIS A 314 -13.63 -5.66 1.38
CA HIS A 314 -14.49 -6.02 2.52
C HIS A 314 -15.85 -5.31 2.51
N ALA A 315 -15.92 -4.10 1.94
CA ALA A 315 -17.15 -3.32 1.85
C ALA A 315 -17.04 -2.24 0.77
N LEU A 316 -18.20 -1.78 0.27
CA LEU A 316 -18.29 -0.60 -0.59
C LEU A 316 -18.05 0.69 0.21
N PRO A 317 -17.38 1.71 -0.36
CA PRO A 317 -17.35 3.05 0.18
C PRO A 317 -18.76 3.52 0.48
N THR A 318 -18.99 4.14 1.63
CA THR A 318 -20.28 4.76 1.92
C THR A 318 -20.46 6.03 1.09
N HIS A 319 -21.70 6.45 0.83
CA HIS A 319 -21.94 7.77 0.24
C HIS A 319 -21.61 8.87 1.28
N PRO A 320 -20.92 9.98 0.91
CA PRO A 320 -20.58 11.02 1.87
C PRO A 320 -21.79 11.76 2.44
N PHE A 321 -22.80 12.01 1.62
CA PHE A 321 -24.07 12.56 2.08
C PHE A 321 -24.87 11.49 2.83
N GLU A 322 -25.36 11.87 4.00
CA GLU A 322 -26.17 11.01 4.86
C GLU A 322 -27.44 10.53 4.14
N GLY A 323 -27.79 9.24 4.34
CA GLY A 323 -29.00 8.63 3.81
C GLY A 323 -29.02 8.42 2.29
N LYS A 324 -27.93 8.73 1.58
CA LYS A 324 -27.80 8.51 0.14
C LYS A 324 -27.08 7.19 -0.15
N SER A 325 -27.38 6.59 -1.29
CA SER A 325 -26.71 5.40 -1.82
C SER A 325 -26.15 5.69 -3.21
N TRP A 326 -25.16 4.91 -3.62
CA TRP A 326 -24.66 4.96 -5.00
C TRP A 326 -25.72 4.46 -5.96
N GLU A 327 -25.82 5.11 -7.11
CA GLU A 327 -26.62 4.63 -8.23
C GLU A 327 -25.71 3.87 -9.20
N TYR A 328 -26.15 2.70 -9.66
CA TYR A 328 -25.38 1.85 -10.56
C TYR A 328 -26.23 1.31 -11.71
N ASP A 329 -25.73 1.45 -12.93
CA ASP A 329 -26.32 0.86 -14.13
C ASP A 329 -25.52 -0.38 -14.59
N PRO A 330 -26.07 -1.60 -14.44
CA PRO A 330 -25.38 -2.83 -14.85
C PRO A 330 -25.26 -3.00 -16.37
N ALA A 331 -26.04 -2.27 -17.18
CA ALA A 331 -25.94 -2.35 -18.63
C ALA A 331 -24.72 -1.57 -19.14
N THR A 332 -24.45 -0.41 -18.56
CA THR A 332 -23.37 0.49 -18.99
C THR A 332 -22.12 0.42 -18.11
N GLY A 333 -22.25 -0.08 -16.88
CA GLY A 333 -21.19 -0.04 -15.88
C GLY A 333 -21.05 1.32 -15.19
N ASP A 334 -21.98 2.25 -15.40
CA ASP A 334 -21.90 3.61 -14.87
C ASP A 334 -22.29 3.68 -13.39
N VAL A 335 -21.57 4.51 -12.62
CA VAL A 335 -21.75 4.71 -11.17
C VAL A 335 -21.89 6.22 -10.90
N LYS A 336 -22.90 6.61 -10.10
CA LYS A 336 -23.26 8.00 -9.78
C LYS A 336 -23.54 8.28 -8.31
#